data_AF-A0A1E4R052-F1
#
_entry.id   AF-A0A1E4R052-F1
#
_cell.length_a   1.000
_cell.length_b   1.000
_cell.length_c   1.000
_cell.angle_alpha   90.00
_cell.angle_beta   90.00
_cell.angle_gamma   90.00
#
_symmetry.space_group_name_H-M   'P 1'
#
loop_
_entity.id
_entity.type
_entity.pdbx_description
1 polymer ?
#
loop_
_entity_poly.entity_id
_entity_poly.type
_entity_poly.pdbx_seq_one_letter_code
_entity_poly.pdbx_strand_id
1 'polypeptide(L)'
;MDYVMIENQFTNTVEDVSKAAGWTVDRKIVLAIASTFVASGKTFDAVQYKHILQEMKKQSSWMSPLRTTVGYSIAANLMEHADAEKAVMNLLTNVNALKEAKFRSGNFSYIAAQFLTEDEKDKNAHAYAARALFDAIRKHHPFLTSYEDIPYTVLLSSPSDDVEVRAETMNRYYKELRTYNFNAGNELQWLSQVLTFLSPQFDRQLVPNVVTIRDTLKNQDVKVKAMHYPLLGFLALLDLTHHQLQEVIHLYHELKDLKLLKWHREFVLFMAVQIAIYDMAKVQKSLSMTIMSSIELLIQAQHAAMIAAVSAAAIASSSSSS
;
A
#
# COMPACT_ATOMS: atom_id res chain seq x y z
N MET A 1 -22.51 -3.91 2.24
CA MET A 1 -22.91 -2.69 3.01
C MET A 1 -23.81 -1.84 2.12
N ASP A 2 -24.83 -1.13 2.62
CA ASP A 2 -25.71 -0.28 1.78
C ASP A 2 -24.96 0.94 1.24
N TYR A 3 -25.12 1.28 -0.05
CA TYR A 3 -24.49 2.43 -0.71
C TYR A 3 -24.69 3.74 0.07
N VAL A 4 -25.91 4.00 0.57
CA VAL A 4 -26.21 5.24 1.31
C VAL A 4 -25.42 5.29 2.63
N MET A 5 -25.23 4.14 3.27
CA MET A 5 -24.38 4.06 4.46
C MET A 5 -22.92 4.35 4.12
N ILE A 6 -22.40 3.75 3.04
CA ILE A 6 -21.01 3.97 2.61
C ILE A 6 -20.78 5.44 2.26
N GLU A 7 -21.69 6.09 1.51
CA GLU A 7 -21.58 7.51 1.15
C GLU A 7 -21.53 8.42 2.40
N ASN A 8 -22.43 8.18 3.36
CA ASN A 8 -22.50 8.96 4.60
C ASN A 8 -21.25 8.75 5.47
N GLN A 9 -20.83 7.50 5.66
CA GLN A 9 -19.63 7.19 6.45
C GLN A 9 -18.37 7.78 5.81
N PHE A 10 -18.24 7.65 4.49
CA PHE A 10 -17.11 8.22 3.76
C PHE A 10 -17.09 9.74 3.86
N THR A 11 -18.23 10.39 3.70
CA THR A 11 -18.33 11.86 3.81
C THR A 11 -17.92 12.37 5.19
N ASN A 12 -18.46 11.75 6.25
CA ASN A 12 -18.13 12.12 7.63
C ASN A 12 -16.65 11.88 7.93
N THR A 13 -16.13 10.71 7.54
CA THR A 13 -14.72 10.37 7.76
C THR A 13 -13.77 11.32 7.04
N VAL A 14 -14.10 11.69 5.79
CA VAL A 14 -13.33 12.69 5.02
C VAL A 14 -13.31 14.05 5.71
N GLU A 15 -14.43 14.48 6.29
CA GLU A 15 -14.51 15.74 7.04
C GLU A 15 -13.66 15.68 8.32
N ASP A 16 -13.77 14.60 9.09
CA ASP A 16 -13.03 14.42 10.34
C ASP A 16 -11.52 14.36 10.11
N VAL A 17 -11.09 13.59 9.09
CA VAL A 17 -9.67 13.53 8.68
C VAL A 17 -9.19 14.91 8.24
N SER A 18 -9.96 15.62 7.42
CA SER A 18 -9.58 16.96 6.94
C SER A 18 -9.42 17.97 8.09
N LYS A 19 -10.34 17.95 9.07
CA LYS A 19 -10.27 18.80 10.27
C LYS A 19 -9.10 18.42 11.17
N ALA A 20 -8.76 17.13 11.24
CA ALA A 20 -7.71 16.65 12.11
C ALA A 20 -6.30 16.83 11.54
N ALA A 21 -6.12 16.54 10.25
CA ALA A 21 -4.86 16.65 9.54
C ALA A 21 -4.47 18.12 9.23
N GLY A 22 -5.47 18.97 9.01
CA GLY A 22 -5.31 20.39 8.67
C GLY A 22 -5.51 20.66 7.18
N TRP A 23 -5.85 21.91 6.84
CA TRP A 23 -6.26 22.32 5.49
C TRP A 23 -5.14 22.30 4.45
N THR A 24 -3.87 22.24 4.86
CA THR A 24 -2.70 22.19 3.96
C THR A 24 -2.41 20.78 3.44
N VAL A 25 -3.12 19.77 3.93
CA VAL A 25 -2.91 18.37 3.57
C VAL A 25 -3.57 18.08 2.23
N ASP A 26 -2.83 17.41 1.33
CA ASP A 26 -3.34 17.05 0.02
C ASP A 26 -4.63 16.23 0.13
N ARG A 27 -5.64 16.62 -0.64
CA ARG A 27 -6.97 15.98 -0.64
C ARG A 27 -6.89 14.47 -0.90
N LYS A 28 -5.93 14.00 -1.72
CA LYS A 28 -5.73 12.57 -2.00
C LYS A 28 -5.35 11.79 -0.76
N ILE A 29 -4.57 12.38 0.16
CA ILE A 29 -4.21 11.76 1.44
C ILE A 29 -5.47 11.62 2.30
N VAL A 30 -6.26 12.70 2.40
CA VAL A 30 -7.52 12.71 3.17
C VAL A 30 -8.47 11.62 2.66
N LEU A 31 -8.63 11.53 1.34
CA LEU A 31 -9.47 10.50 0.71
C LEU A 31 -8.91 9.08 0.93
N ALA A 32 -7.59 8.89 0.85
CA ALA A 32 -6.95 7.59 1.07
C ALA A 32 -7.10 7.11 2.52
N ILE A 33 -6.91 7.99 3.51
CA ILE A 33 -7.12 7.67 4.93
C ILE A 33 -8.59 7.34 5.16
N ALA A 34 -9.52 8.19 4.69
CA ALA A 34 -10.95 7.95 4.86
C ALA A 34 -11.40 6.64 4.19
N SER A 35 -10.88 6.33 3.00
CA SER A 35 -11.14 5.06 2.31
C SER A 35 -10.73 3.87 3.16
N THR A 36 -9.57 3.93 3.80
CA THR A 36 -9.05 2.85 4.64
C THR A 36 -9.96 2.60 5.85
N PHE A 37 -10.41 3.66 6.53
CA PHE A 37 -11.29 3.53 7.70
C PHE A 37 -12.67 3.00 7.33
N VAL A 38 -13.28 3.53 6.27
CA VAL A 38 -14.58 3.04 5.78
C VAL A 38 -14.46 1.59 5.31
N ALA A 39 -13.42 1.26 4.55
CA ALA A 39 -13.20 -0.10 4.06
C ALA A 39 -13.02 -1.12 5.18
N SER A 40 -12.26 -0.77 6.21
CA SER A 40 -12.05 -1.61 7.38
C SER A 40 -13.19 -1.56 8.39
N GLY A 41 -14.31 -0.88 8.09
CA GLY A 41 -15.44 -0.70 9.00
C GLY A 41 -15.09 -0.05 10.34
N LYS A 42 -13.96 0.67 10.40
CA LYS A 42 -13.46 1.34 11.61
C LYS A 42 -13.98 2.77 11.66
N THR A 43 -14.30 3.23 12.87
CA THR A 43 -14.60 4.66 13.11
C THR A 43 -13.31 5.44 13.23
N PHE A 44 -13.22 6.59 12.55
CA PHE A 44 -12.06 7.46 12.64
C PHE A 44 -12.10 8.29 13.93
N ASP A 45 -11.09 8.10 14.79
CA ASP A 45 -10.90 8.89 16.00
C ASP A 45 -9.99 10.11 15.73
N ALA A 46 -10.61 11.27 15.50
CA ALA A 46 -9.91 12.51 15.25
C ALA A 46 -9.04 12.98 16.43
N VAL A 47 -9.36 12.60 17.67
CA VAL A 47 -8.60 12.97 18.87
C VAL A 47 -7.31 12.15 18.91
N GLN A 48 -7.43 10.83 18.79
CA GLN A 48 -6.27 9.94 18.75
C GLN A 48 -5.34 10.26 17.57
N TYR A 49 -5.90 10.53 16.38
CA TYR A 49 -5.11 10.91 15.22
C TYR A 49 -4.28 12.17 15.44
N LYS A 50 -4.87 13.22 16.03
CA LYS A 50 -4.15 14.46 16.40
C LYS A 50 -3.06 14.18 17.43
N HIS A 51 -3.34 13.33 18.40
CA HIS A 51 -2.37 12.98 19.43
C HIS A 51 -1.14 12.28 18.84
N ILE A 52 -1.35 11.32 17.93
CA ILE A 52 -0.25 10.66 17.19
C ILE A 52 0.54 11.68 16.37
N LEU A 53 -0.11 12.58 15.62
CA LEU A 53 0.58 13.62 14.86
C LEU A 53 1.44 14.53 15.76
N GLN A 54 1.02 14.80 16.99
CA GLN A 54 1.79 15.55 17.99
C GLN A 54 3.00 14.76 18.48
N GLU A 55 2.83 13.49 18.83
CA GLU A 55 3.94 12.62 19.25
C GLU A 55 4.97 12.43 18.14
N MET A 56 4.54 12.26 16.89
CA MET A 56 5.43 12.24 15.72
C MET A 56 6.26 13.51 15.60
N LYS A 57 5.69 14.69 15.87
CA LYS A 57 6.42 15.97 15.85
C LYS A 57 7.38 16.09 17.03
N LYS A 58 6.98 15.66 18.23
CA LYS A 58 7.77 15.71 19.46
C LYS A 58 9.00 14.80 19.39
N GLN A 59 8.83 13.58 18.87
CA GLN A 59 9.88 12.56 18.86
C GLN A 59 10.75 12.56 17.59
N SER A 60 10.36 13.27 16.53
CA SER A 60 11.13 13.33 15.28
C SER A 60 11.70 14.71 14.97
N SER A 61 12.84 14.72 14.29
CA SER A 61 13.49 15.94 13.80
C SER A 61 12.58 16.70 12.83
N TRP A 62 12.84 18.02 12.69
CA TRP A 62 12.08 18.88 11.80
C TRP A 62 12.20 18.54 10.31
N MET A 63 13.28 17.87 9.92
CA MET A 63 13.48 17.35 8.56
C MET A 63 12.92 15.93 8.35
N SER A 64 12.26 15.36 9.36
CA SER A 64 11.78 13.99 9.30
C SER A 64 10.71 13.80 8.20
N PRO A 65 10.73 12.69 7.44
CA PRO A 65 9.63 12.28 6.57
C PRO A 65 8.26 12.26 7.27
N LEU A 66 8.22 12.04 8.59
CA LEU A 66 7.00 12.09 9.39
C LEU A 66 6.33 13.47 9.42
N ARG A 67 7.04 14.54 9.04
CA ARG A 67 6.48 15.90 8.92
C ARG A 67 6.04 16.24 7.50
N THR A 68 6.13 15.30 6.57
CA THR A 68 5.70 15.45 5.17
C THR A 68 4.38 14.73 4.92
N THR A 69 3.88 14.80 3.69
CA THR A 69 2.70 14.08 3.16
C THR A 69 2.57 12.63 3.68
N VAL A 70 3.65 11.84 3.66
CA VAL A 70 3.59 10.43 4.08
C VAL A 70 3.31 10.25 5.58
N GLY A 71 3.71 11.23 6.39
CA GLY A 71 3.52 11.20 7.84
C GLY A 71 2.05 11.14 8.24
N TYR A 72 1.16 11.76 7.45
CA TYR A 72 -0.27 11.75 7.71
C TYR A 72 -0.88 10.35 7.54
N SER A 73 -0.45 9.59 6.52
CA SER A 73 -0.89 8.20 6.34
C SER A 73 -0.31 7.29 7.42
N ILE A 74 0.96 7.46 7.76
CA ILE A 74 1.61 6.71 8.85
C ILE A 74 0.88 6.95 10.18
N ALA A 75 0.54 8.21 10.49
CA ALA A 75 -0.21 8.55 11.69
C ALA A 75 -1.54 7.79 11.77
N ALA A 76 -2.21 7.57 10.63
CA ALA A 76 -3.49 6.87 10.57
C ALA A 76 -3.34 5.39 10.91
N ASN A 77 -2.22 4.77 10.53
CA ASN A 77 -1.94 3.37 10.85
C ASN A 77 -1.59 3.17 12.33
N LEU A 78 -0.84 4.11 12.90
CA LEU A 78 -0.48 4.03 14.31
C LEU A 78 -1.69 4.18 15.24
N MET A 79 -2.87 4.57 14.73
CA MET A 79 -4.12 4.64 15.50
C MET A 79 -4.60 3.27 16.00
N GLU A 80 -4.10 2.17 15.43
CA GLU A 80 -4.39 0.82 15.93
C GLU A 80 -3.77 0.56 17.31
N HIS A 81 -2.75 1.32 17.69
CA HIS A 81 -2.12 1.22 18.99
C HIS A 81 -2.77 2.20 19.97
N ALA A 82 -3.13 1.69 21.16
CA ALA A 82 -3.70 2.51 22.23
C ALA A 82 -2.71 3.58 22.74
N ASP A 83 -1.42 3.24 22.79
CA ASP A 83 -0.36 4.14 23.25
C ASP A 83 0.37 4.79 22.07
N ALA A 84 0.03 6.04 21.79
CA ALA A 84 0.59 6.82 20.69
C ALA A 84 2.09 7.09 20.86
N GLU A 85 2.55 7.37 22.09
CA GLU A 85 3.96 7.68 22.36
C GLU A 85 4.82 6.45 22.07
N LYS A 86 4.41 5.29 22.58
CA LYS A 86 5.08 4.01 22.33
C LYS A 86 5.02 3.60 20.85
N ALA A 87 3.89 3.79 20.17
CA ALA A 87 3.75 3.46 18.76
C ALA A 87 4.72 4.28 17.87
N VAL A 88 4.84 5.58 18.13
CA VAL A 88 5.79 6.45 17.42
C VAL A 88 7.24 6.07 17.74
N MET A 89 7.54 5.76 19.01
CA MET A 89 8.87 5.31 19.42
C MET A 89 9.27 4.01 18.70
N ASN A 90 8.38 3.02 18.68
CA ASN A 90 8.60 1.75 17.98
C ASN A 90 8.85 1.95 16.48
N LEU A 91 8.06 2.81 15.83
CA LEU A 91 8.27 3.16 14.43
C LEU A 91 9.69 3.74 14.20
N LEU A 92 10.13 4.67 15.06
CA LEU A 92 11.46 5.28 14.93
C LEU A 92 12.58 4.27 15.18
N THR A 93 12.40 3.33 16.11
CA THR A 93 13.30 2.18 16.30
C THR A 93 13.40 1.34 15.03
N ASN A 94 12.28 1.01 14.40
CA ASN A 94 12.24 0.25 13.16
C ASN A 94 12.91 1.01 12.00
N VAL A 95 12.71 2.33 11.90
CA VAL A 95 13.41 3.18 10.93
C VAL A 95 14.92 3.13 11.13
N ASN A 96 15.40 3.11 12.38
CA ASN A 96 16.83 3.02 12.66
C ASN A 96 17.40 1.65 12.27
N ALA A 97 16.69 0.55 12.53
CA ALA A 97 17.08 -0.78 12.06
C ALA A 97 17.26 -0.83 10.52
N LEU A 98 16.33 -0.22 9.77
CA LEU A 98 16.47 -0.12 8.31
C LEU A 98 17.68 0.73 7.88
N LYS A 99 18.00 1.81 8.59
CA LYS A 99 19.21 2.62 8.33
C LYS A 99 20.49 1.84 8.60
N GLU A 100 20.52 1.05 9.67
CA GLU A 100 21.65 0.17 10.00
C GLU A 100 21.88 -0.87 8.88
N ALA A 101 20.79 -1.44 8.34
CA ALA A 101 20.79 -2.26 7.12
C ALA A 101 21.05 -1.47 5.81
N LYS A 102 21.52 -0.23 5.89
CA LYS A 102 21.95 0.64 4.78
C LYS A 102 20.82 1.12 3.86
N PHE A 103 19.54 1.00 4.25
CA PHE A 103 18.48 1.67 3.51
C PHE A 103 18.59 3.19 3.65
N ARG A 104 18.36 3.91 2.55
CA ARG A 104 18.33 5.37 2.58
C ARG A 104 17.08 5.83 3.33
N SER A 105 17.27 6.76 4.26
CA SER A 105 16.17 7.40 4.98
C SER A 105 15.32 8.25 4.02
N GLY A 106 14.01 8.05 4.03
CA GLY A 106 13.05 8.80 3.22
C GLY A 106 11.62 8.30 3.42
N ASN A 107 10.66 8.79 2.64
CA ASN A 107 9.24 8.44 2.82
C ASN A 107 9.01 6.91 2.81
N PHE A 108 9.63 6.21 1.86
CA PHE A 108 9.49 4.77 1.71
C PHE A 108 10.14 3.96 2.83
N SER A 109 11.26 4.40 3.41
CA SER A 109 11.85 3.69 4.56
C SER A 109 10.97 3.82 5.81
N TYR A 110 10.27 4.93 5.97
CA TYR A 110 9.32 5.11 7.08
C TYR A 110 8.04 4.28 6.89
N ILE A 111 7.55 4.15 5.65
CA ILE A 111 6.47 3.20 5.36
C ILE A 111 6.93 1.77 5.65
N ALA A 112 8.11 1.42 5.13
CA ALA A 112 8.67 0.07 5.24
C ALA A 112 8.94 -0.35 6.70
N ALA A 113 9.27 0.60 7.57
CA ALA A 113 9.49 0.35 9.00
C ALA A 113 8.25 -0.24 9.71
N GLN A 114 7.05 -0.03 9.18
CA GLN A 114 5.81 -0.64 9.71
C GLN A 114 5.70 -2.15 9.43
N PHE A 115 6.52 -2.68 8.52
CA PHE A 115 6.55 -4.11 8.18
C PHE A 115 7.64 -4.90 8.89
N LEU A 116 8.54 -4.23 9.63
CA LEU A 116 9.52 -4.95 10.42
C LEU A 116 8.84 -5.76 11.53
N THR A 117 9.48 -6.87 11.88
CA THR A 117 8.98 -7.75 12.94
C THR A 117 8.92 -7.02 14.28
N GLU A 118 7.90 -7.33 15.07
CA GLU A 118 7.76 -6.84 16.44
C GLU A 118 8.73 -7.53 17.41
N ASP A 119 9.31 -8.68 17.03
CA ASP A 119 10.36 -9.32 17.84
C ASP A 119 11.67 -8.53 17.74
N GLU A 120 12.00 -7.81 18.81
CA GLU A 120 13.23 -7.03 18.94
C GLU A 120 14.50 -7.86 18.66
N LYS A 121 14.49 -9.17 18.94
CA LYS A 121 15.67 -10.03 18.70
C LYS A 121 15.93 -10.25 17.22
N ASP A 122 14.87 -10.34 16.43
CA ASP A 122 14.93 -10.66 15.01
C ASP A 122 14.83 -9.43 14.11
N LYS A 123 14.50 -8.26 14.67
CA LYS A 123 14.31 -7.01 13.93
C LYS A 123 15.46 -6.64 13.01
N ASN A 124 16.69 -6.69 13.52
CA ASN A 124 17.87 -6.39 12.72
C ASN A 124 18.11 -7.45 11.66
N ALA A 125 17.96 -8.73 11.99
CA ALA A 125 18.08 -9.83 11.02
C ALA A 125 17.07 -9.68 9.88
N HIS A 126 15.82 -9.32 10.20
CA HIS A 126 14.78 -9.02 9.22
C HIS A 126 15.16 -7.81 8.35
N ALA A 127 15.64 -6.71 8.93
CA ALA A 127 16.11 -5.55 8.15
C ALA A 127 17.25 -5.90 7.18
N TYR A 128 18.20 -6.74 7.59
CA TYR A 128 19.28 -7.22 6.71
C TYR A 128 18.76 -8.18 5.62
N ALA A 129 17.80 -9.05 5.94
CA ALA A 129 17.15 -9.92 4.95
C ALA A 129 16.41 -9.10 3.89
N ALA A 130 15.67 -8.07 4.31
CA ALA A 130 15.02 -7.11 3.42
C ALA A 130 16.02 -6.43 2.49
N ARG A 131 17.18 -6.04 3.02
CA ARG A 131 18.24 -5.44 2.23
C ARG A 131 18.81 -6.40 1.20
N ALA A 132 19.06 -7.65 1.61
CA ALA A 132 19.56 -8.68 0.70
C ALA A 132 18.57 -8.95 -0.44
N LEU A 133 17.27 -9.02 -0.14
CA LEU A 133 16.22 -9.15 -1.16
C LEU A 133 16.17 -7.94 -2.11
N PHE A 134 16.26 -6.72 -1.58
CA PHE A 134 16.33 -5.50 -2.39
C PHE A 134 17.49 -5.53 -3.38
N ASP A 135 18.69 -5.90 -2.90
CA ASP A 135 19.87 -5.99 -3.75
C ASP A 135 19.76 -7.13 -4.78
N ALA A 136 19.13 -8.26 -4.43
CA ALA A 136 18.88 -9.37 -5.36
C ALA A 136 17.90 -8.98 -6.49
N ILE A 137 16.78 -8.33 -6.17
CA ILE A 137 15.83 -7.81 -7.18
C ILE A 137 16.54 -6.82 -8.12
N ARG A 138 17.38 -5.94 -7.55
CA ARG A 138 18.14 -4.94 -8.32
C ARG A 138 19.11 -5.56 -9.32
N LYS A 139 19.62 -6.78 -9.09
CA LYS A 139 20.46 -7.49 -10.08
C LYS A 139 19.69 -7.77 -11.38
N HIS A 140 18.40 -8.08 -11.28
CA HIS A 140 17.54 -8.32 -12.45
C HIS A 140 16.99 -7.03 -13.07
N HIS A 141 16.73 -6.01 -12.26
CA HIS A 141 16.08 -4.77 -12.69
C HIS A 141 16.82 -3.49 -12.20
N PRO A 142 18.08 -3.27 -12.59
CA PRO A 142 18.94 -2.23 -11.98
C PRO A 142 18.43 -0.79 -12.15
N PHE A 143 17.68 -0.52 -13.21
CA PHE A 143 17.11 0.80 -13.50
C PHE A 143 15.71 1.00 -12.89
N LEU A 144 15.02 -0.09 -12.56
CA LEU A 144 13.63 -0.06 -12.12
C LEU A 144 13.53 -0.18 -10.60
N THR A 145 14.39 -1.00 -9.98
CA THR A 145 14.46 -1.12 -8.53
C THR A 145 14.95 0.16 -7.89
N SER A 146 14.08 0.81 -7.12
CA SER A 146 14.30 2.14 -6.55
C SER A 146 13.81 2.21 -5.10
N TYR A 147 13.82 3.39 -4.48
CA TYR A 147 13.35 3.54 -3.09
C TYR A 147 11.88 3.11 -2.90
N GLU A 148 11.08 3.10 -3.96
CA GLU A 148 9.67 2.72 -3.92
C GLU A 148 9.47 1.21 -3.68
N ASP A 149 10.50 0.39 -3.92
CA ASP A 149 10.47 -1.06 -3.68
C ASP A 149 10.78 -1.44 -2.23
N ILE A 150 11.34 -0.52 -1.43
CA ILE A 150 11.76 -0.81 -0.05
C ILE A 150 10.60 -1.42 0.78
N PRO A 151 9.37 -0.86 0.79
CA PRO A 151 8.26 -1.42 1.58
C PRO A 151 7.92 -2.86 1.21
N TYR A 152 7.96 -3.20 -0.09
CA TYR A 152 7.72 -4.57 -0.55
C TYR A 152 8.84 -5.50 -0.11
N THR A 153 10.10 -5.06 -0.23
CA THR A 153 11.24 -5.91 0.17
C THR A 153 11.28 -6.18 1.67
N VAL A 154 10.87 -5.23 2.50
CA VAL A 154 10.75 -5.47 3.95
C VAL A 154 9.61 -6.46 4.21
N LEU A 155 8.42 -6.21 3.67
CA LEU A 155 7.28 -7.10 3.88
C LEU A 155 7.52 -8.55 3.43
N LEU A 156 8.20 -8.73 2.29
CA LEU A 156 8.38 -10.04 1.65
C LEU A 156 9.61 -10.80 2.14
N SER A 157 10.44 -10.18 2.97
CA SER A 157 11.66 -10.81 3.46
C SER A 157 11.44 -11.58 4.76
N SER A 158 12.15 -12.68 4.90
CA SER A 158 12.31 -13.40 6.16
C SER A 158 13.77 -13.81 6.29
N PRO A 159 14.36 -13.82 7.50
CA PRO A 159 15.71 -14.34 7.70
C PRO A 159 15.91 -15.79 7.24
N SER A 160 14.83 -16.58 7.15
CA SER A 160 14.89 -17.98 6.68
C SER A 160 14.74 -18.14 5.17
N ASP A 161 14.40 -17.07 4.44
CA ASP A 161 14.07 -17.14 3.01
C ASP A 161 15.33 -17.12 2.14
N ASP A 162 15.29 -17.91 1.05
CA ASP A 162 16.24 -17.77 -0.04
C ASP A 162 15.84 -16.56 -0.91
N VAL A 163 16.53 -15.45 -0.68
CA VAL A 163 16.27 -14.18 -1.37
C VAL A 163 16.55 -14.25 -2.87
N GLU A 164 17.47 -15.11 -3.31
CA GLU A 164 17.82 -15.24 -4.75
C GLU A 164 16.72 -16.02 -5.48
N VAL A 165 16.17 -17.07 -4.86
CA VAL A 165 15.00 -17.79 -5.40
C VAL A 165 13.81 -16.84 -5.54
N ARG A 166 13.53 -16.05 -4.51
CA ARG A 166 12.42 -15.09 -4.52
C ARG A 166 12.62 -14.03 -5.62
N ALA A 167 13.80 -13.44 -5.73
CA ALA A 167 14.11 -12.42 -6.74
C ALA A 167 14.02 -12.95 -8.17
N GLU A 168 14.50 -14.18 -8.43
CA GLU A 168 14.35 -14.82 -9.74
C GLU A 168 12.89 -15.13 -10.06
N THR A 169 12.10 -15.59 -9.07
CA THR A 169 10.65 -15.78 -9.24
C THR A 169 9.95 -14.47 -9.58
N MET A 170 10.27 -13.35 -8.92
CA MET A 170 9.75 -12.03 -9.26
C MET A 170 10.09 -11.63 -10.70
N ASN A 171 11.35 -11.78 -11.11
CA ASN A 171 11.81 -11.49 -12.47
C ASN A 171 11.08 -12.37 -13.52
N ARG A 172 10.80 -13.63 -13.19
CA ARG A 172 10.03 -14.54 -14.03
C ARG A 172 8.59 -14.04 -14.20
N TYR A 173 7.89 -13.70 -13.12
CA TYR A 173 6.54 -13.12 -13.20
C TYR A 173 6.53 -11.82 -14.00
N TYR A 174 7.50 -10.94 -13.77
CA TYR A 174 7.64 -9.68 -14.52
C TYR A 174 7.73 -9.94 -16.03
N LYS A 175 8.61 -10.86 -16.46
CA LYS A 175 8.77 -11.23 -17.87
C LYS A 175 7.50 -11.84 -18.45
N GLU A 176 6.85 -12.74 -17.71
CA GLU A 176 5.64 -13.42 -18.19
C GLU A 176 4.47 -12.44 -18.34
N LEU A 177 4.22 -11.58 -17.35
CA LEU A 177 3.17 -10.56 -17.42
C LEU A 177 3.34 -9.61 -18.63
N ARG A 178 4.57 -9.29 -19.03
CA ARG A 178 4.82 -8.48 -20.24
C ARG A 178 4.31 -9.14 -21.52
N THR A 179 4.29 -10.47 -21.57
CA THR A 179 3.74 -11.20 -22.73
C THR A 179 2.22 -11.06 -22.84
N TYR A 180 1.56 -10.65 -21.75
CA TYR A 180 0.12 -10.41 -21.69
C TYR A 180 -0.25 -8.92 -21.74
N ASN A 181 0.56 -8.05 -22.37
CA ASN A 181 0.27 -6.61 -22.52
C ASN A 181 0.19 -5.81 -21.21
N PHE A 182 0.89 -6.23 -20.17
CA PHE A 182 1.17 -5.35 -19.03
C PHE A 182 2.30 -4.39 -19.38
N ASN A 183 2.10 -3.10 -19.14
CA ASN A 183 3.12 -2.08 -19.40
C ASN A 183 4.31 -2.27 -18.47
N ALA A 184 5.53 -2.24 -19.03
CA ALA A 184 6.75 -2.25 -18.24
C ALA A 184 6.85 -0.96 -17.40
N GLY A 185 7.22 -1.09 -16.13
CA GLY A 185 7.32 0.03 -15.19
C GLY A 185 7.35 -0.46 -13.75
N ASN A 186 7.45 0.47 -12.80
CA ASN A 186 7.56 0.19 -11.37
C ASN A 186 6.35 -0.63 -10.90
N GLU A 187 5.16 -0.31 -11.39
CA GLU A 187 3.92 -0.97 -11.01
C GLU A 187 3.87 -2.43 -11.46
N LEU A 188 4.51 -2.76 -12.58
CA LEU A 188 4.65 -4.15 -13.02
C LEU A 188 5.66 -4.91 -12.16
N GLN A 189 6.75 -4.26 -11.73
CA GLN A 189 7.68 -4.84 -10.77
C GLN A 189 7.01 -5.07 -9.42
N TRP A 190 6.20 -4.13 -8.93
CA TRP A 190 5.42 -4.29 -7.70
C TRP A 190 4.41 -5.43 -7.81
N LEU A 191 3.70 -5.56 -8.93
CA LEU A 191 2.83 -6.71 -9.18
C LEU A 191 3.63 -8.02 -9.11
N SER A 192 4.79 -8.09 -9.76
CA SER A 192 5.64 -9.29 -9.71
C SER A 192 6.12 -9.64 -8.29
N GLN A 193 6.34 -8.63 -7.45
CA GLN A 193 6.66 -8.79 -6.03
C GLN A 193 5.46 -9.32 -5.24
N VAL A 194 4.28 -8.73 -5.44
CA VAL A 194 3.02 -9.19 -4.82
C VAL A 194 2.76 -10.66 -5.13
N LEU A 195 3.01 -11.14 -6.36
CA LEU A 195 2.80 -12.55 -6.70
C LEU A 195 3.71 -13.54 -5.96
N THR A 196 4.72 -13.08 -5.23
CA THR A 196 5.53 -13.93 -4.33
C THR A 196 5.10 -13.84 -2.87
N PHE A 197 4.06 -13.08 -2.54
CA PHE A 197 3.69 -12.76 -1.16
C PHE A 197 3.45 -14.01 -0.30
N LEU A 198 2.73 -15.00 -0.82
CA LEU A 198 2.47 -16.25 -0.09
C LEU A 198 3.63 -17.26 -0.16
N SER A 199 4.46 -17.17 -1.20
CA SER A 199 5.53 -18.14 -1.45
C SER A 199 6.62 -17.54 -2.37
N PRO A 200 7.91 -17.79 -2.08
CA PRO A 200 8.99 -17.41 -2.99
C PRO A 200 9.08 -18.30 -4.23
N GLN A 201 8.32 -19.40 -4.30
CA GLN A 201 8.30 -20.31 -5.44
C GLN A 201 7.36 -19.81 -6.54
N PHE A 202 7.72 -20.15 -7.78
CA PHE A 202 6.90 -19.82 -8.94
C PHE A 202 5.66 -20.72 -9.02
N ASP A 203 4.50 -20.09 -9.16
CA ASP A 203 3.22 -20.70 -9.48
C ASP A 203 2.76 -20.27 -10.88
N ARG A 204 2.64 -21.26 -11.77
CA ARG A 204 2.21 -21.08 -13.16
C ARG A 204 0.77 -20.61 -13.32
N GLN A 205 -0.07 -20.64 -12.27
CA GLN A 205 -1.46 -20.22 -12.34
C GLN A 205 -1.64 -18.73 -12.03
N LEU A 206 -0.71 -18.10 -11.29
CA LEU A 206 -0.90 -16.72 -10.83
C LEU A 206 -0.97 -15.70 -11.98
N VAL A 207 -0.11 -15.82 -13.00
CA VAL A 207 -0.15 -14.89 -14.15
C VAL A 207 -1.45 -15.02 -14.95
N PRO A 208 -1.88 -16.23 -15.37
CA PRO A 208 -3.20 -16.42 -15.98
C PRO A 208 -4.37 -15.86 -15.14
N ASN A 209 -4.32 -16.04 -13.81
CA ASN A 209 -5.36 -15.54 -12.92
C ASN A 209 -5.40 -14.01 -12.90
N VAL A 210 -4.25 -13.34 -12.78
CA VAL A 210 -4.13 -11.88 -12.85
C VAL A 210 -4.65 -11.34 -14.18
N VAL A 211 -4.32 -12.00 -15.30
CA VAL A 211 -4.80 -11.64 -16.64
C VAL A 211 -6.33 -11.74 -16.71
N THR A 212 -6.88 -12.85 -16.22
CA THR A 212 -8.33 -13.10 -16.20
C THR A 212 -9.07 -12.05 -15.38
N ILE A 213 -8.55 -11.70 -14.20
CA ILE A 213 -9.13 -10.65 -13.34
C ILE A 213 -9.09 -9.31 -14.08
N ARG A 214 -7.94 -8.91 -14.64
CA ARG A 214 -7.79 -7.66 -15.39
C ARG A 214 -8.81 -7.55 -16.52
N ASP A 215 -8.94 -8.61 -17.32
CA ASP A 215 -9.76 -8.60 -18.52
C ASP A 215 -11.24 -8.63 -18.15
N THR A 216 -11.62 -9.35 -17.10
CA THR A 216 -12.99 -9.32 -16.54
C THR A 216 -13.37 -7.91 -16.08
N LEU A 217 -12.49 -7.25 -15.31
CA LEU A 217 -12.72 -5.86 -14.87
C LEU A 217 -12.90 -4.92 -16.07
N LYS A 218 -12.00 -4.99 -17.05
CA LYS A 218 -12.07 -4.13 -18.25
C LYS A 218 -13.32 -4.37 -19.09
N ASN A 219 -13.72 -5.63 -19.27
CA ASN A 219 -14.91 -6.02 -20.04
C ASN A 219 -16.21 -5.55 -19.38
N GLN A 220 -16.18 -5.23 -18.08
CA GLN A 220 -17.32 -4.69 -17.33
C GLN A 220 -17.12 -3.20 -17.00
N ASP A 221 -16.43 -2.46 -17.86
CA ASP A 221 -16.23 -1.00 -17.78
C ASP A 221 -15.52 -0.49 -16.53
N VAL A 222 -14.75 -1.35 -15.86
CA VAL A 222 -13.86 -0.94 -14.76
C VAL A 222 -12.54 -0.40 -15.33
N LYS A 223 -12.19 0.83 -14.98
CA LYS A 223 -10.97 1.48 -15.47
C LYS A 223 -9.72 0.93 -14.77
N VAL A 224 -9.03 -0.01 -15.41
CA VAL A 224 -7.74 -0.55 -14.93
C VAL A 224 -6.55 0.21 -15.52
N LYS A 225 -5.67 0.75 -14.67
CA LYS A 225 -4.43 1.48 -15.02
C LYS A 225 -3.20 0.75 -14.43
N ALA A 226 -1.99 1.16 -14.83
CA ALA A 226 -0.74 0.63 -14.28
C ALA A 226 -0.70 0.70 -12.75
N MET A 227 -1.12 1.82 -12.15
CA MET A 227 -1.24 1.98 -10.69
C MET A 227 -2.10 0.92 -9.99
N HIS A 228 -2.99 0.23 -10.71
CA HIS A 228 -3.81 -0.84 -10.15
C HIS A 228 -3.16 -2.22 -10.29
N TYR A 229 -2.00 -2.37 -10.95
CA TYR A 229 -1.40 -3.67 -11.19
C TYR A 229 -1.16 -4.47 -9.91
N PRO A 230 -0.55 -3.93 -8.83
CA PRO A 230 -0.39 -4.68 -7.59
C PRO A 230 -1.72 -5.16 -6.98
N LEU A 231 -2.78 -4.35 -7.13
CA LEU A 231 -4.13 -4.69 -6.66
C LEU A 231 -4.67 -5.96 -7.33
N LEU A 232 -4.40 -6.12 -8.64
CA LEU A 232 -4.76 -7.35 -9.36
C LEU A 232 -4.01 -8.56 -8.83
N GLY A 233 -2.77 -8.38 -8.39
CA GLY A 233 -1.98 -9.42 -7.73
C GLY A 233 -2.62 -9.89 -6.44
N PHE A 234 -3.06 -8.96 -5.59
CA PHE A 234 -3.77 -9.33 -4.35
C PHE A 234 -5.07 -10.06 -4.63
N LEU A 235 -5.88 -9.60 -5.58
CA LEU A 235 -7.10 -10.31 -5.98
C LEU A 235 -6.81 -11.73 -6.47
N ALA A 236 -5.68 -11.94 -7.18
CA ALA A 236 -5.27 -13.28 -7.61
C ALA A 236 -4.81 -14.18 -6.46
N LEU A 237 -4.12 -13.63 -5.46
CA LEU A 237 -3.69 -14.39 -4.27
C LEU A 237 -4.86 -14.79 -3.37
N LEU A 238 -5.93 -14.00 -3.37
CA LEU A 238 -7.15 -14.30 -2.62
C LEU A 238 -8.01 -15.39 -3.29
N ASP A 239 -7.64 -15.81 -4.51
CA ASP A 239 -8.35 -16.80 -5.31
C ASP A 239 -9.87 -16.56 -5.33
N LEU A 240 -10.24 -15.33 -5.66
CA LEU A 240 -11.64 -14.91 -5.61
C LEU A 240 -12.50 -15.75 -6.56
N THR A 241 -13.63 -16.22 -6.04
CA THR A 241 -14.68 -16.82 -6.87
C THR A 241 -15.22 -15.78 -7.87
N HIS A 242 -15.83 -16.25 -8.96
CA HIS A 242 -16.47 -15.37 -9.92
C HIS A 242 -17.49 -14.43 -9.25
N HIS A 243 -18.27 -14.94 -8.29
CA HIS A 243 -19.23 -14.14 -7.52
C HIS A 243 -18.54 -13.01 -6.75
N GLN A 244 -17.48 -13.32 -6.00
CA GLN A 244 -16.72 -12.33 -5.24
C GLN A 244 -16.10 -11.25 -6.13
N LEU A 245 -15.63 -11.62 -7.33
CA LEU A 245 -15.15 -10.63 -8.30
C LEU A 245 -16.30 -9.76 -8.85
N GLN A 246 -17.50 -10.31 -9.05
CA GLN A 246 -18.67 -9.52 -9.44
C GLN A 246 -19.07 -8.53 -8.34
N GLU A 247 -18.98 -8.90 -7.06
CA GLU A 247 -19.23 -7.99 -5.93
C GLU A 247 -18.27 -6.78 -5.94
N VAL A 248 -16.98 -7.01 -6.21
CA VAL A 248 -15.99 -5.93 -6.39
C VAL A 248 -16.39 -4.99 -7.53
N ILE A 249 -16.86 -5.52 -8.65
CA ILE A 249 -17.25 -4.74 -9.82
C ILE A 249 -18.53 -3.94 -9.56
N HIS A 250 -19.52 -4.55 -8.92
CA HIS A 250 -20.73 -3.87 -8.50
C HIS A 250 -20.39 -2.68 -7.60
N LEU A 251 -19.59 -2.93 -6.56
CA LEU A 251 -19.17 -1.90 -5.64
C LEU A 251 -18.35 -0.79 -6.33
N TYR A 252 -17.49 -1.13 -7.30
CA TYR A 252 -16.80 -0.13 -8.10
C TYR A 252 -17.78 0.82 -8.81
N HIS A 253 -18.84 0.30 -9.43
CA HIS A 253 -19.81 1.12 -10.15
C HIS A 253 -20.64 1.99 -9.21
N GLU A 254 -21.01 1.47 -8.04
CA GLU A 254 -21.66 2.27 -6.99
C GLU A 254 -20.75 3.42 -6.53
N LEU A 255 -19.51 3.12 -6.17
CA LEU A 255 -18.57 4.11 -5.61
C LEU A 255 -18.12 5.17 -6.64
N LYS A 256 -18.14 4.85 -7.94
CA LYS A 256 -17.71 5.75 -9.02
C LYS A 256 -18.52 7.04 -9.10
N ASP A 257 -19.76 7.02 -8.61
CA ASP A 257 -20.69 8.15 -8.64
C ASP A 257 -20.69 8.98 -7.35
N LEU A 258 -19.90 8.57 -6.34
CA LEU A 258 -19.69 9.37 -5.13
C LEU A 258 -19.13 10.74 -5.48
N LYS A 259 -19.82 11.80 -5.04
CA LYS A 259 -19.45 13.20 -5.31
C LYS A 259 -18.02 13.53 -4.91
N LEU A 260 -17.57 12.99 -3.77
CA LEU A 260 -16.22 13.21 -3.23
C LEU A 260 -15.11 12.56 -4.08
N LEU A 261 -15.42 11.52 -4.85
CA LEU A 261 -14.47 10.80 -5.71
C LEU A 261 -14.53 11.24 -7.17
N LYS A 262 -15.43 12.16 -7.55
CA LYS A 262 -15.64 12.61 -8.94
C LYS A 262 -14.34 13.01 -9.65
N TRP A 263 -13.42 13.67 -8.94
CA TRP A 263 -12.13 14.15 -9.45
C TRP A 263 -10.95 13.21 -9.12
N HIS A 264 -11.23 12.11 -8.44
CA HIS A 264 -10.26 11.17 -7.88
C HIS A 264 -10.68 9.72 -8.20
N ARG A 265 -11.22 9.51 -9.41
CA ARG A 265 -11.81 8.24 -9.85
C ARG A 265 -10.81 7.09 -9.86
N GLU A 266 -9.52 7.38 -9.87
CA GLU A 266 -8.46 6.39 -9.73
C GLU A 266 -8.45 5.69 -8.35
N PHE A 267 -9.01 6.31 -7.31
CA PHE A 267 -9.10 5.69 -5.98
C PHE A 267 -10.32 4.78 -5.82
N VAL A 268 -11.28 4.84 -6.74
CA VAL A 268 -12.54 4.08 -6.66
C VAL A 268 -12.27 2.58 -6.66
N LEU A 269 -11.35 2.11 -7.53
CA LEU A 269 -11.02 0.69 -7.59
C LEU A 269 -10.26 0.23 -6.33
N PHE A 270 -9.38 1.06 -5.78
CA PHE A 270 -8.73 0.77 -4.51
C PHE A 270 -9.76 0.62 -3.38
N MET A 271 -10.69 1.56 -3.26
CA MET A 271 -11.73 1.53 -2.23
C MET A 271 -12.65 0.31 -2.38
N ALA A 272 -13.09 0.00 -3.61
CA ALA A 272 -13.94 -1.16 -3.88
C ALA A 272 -13.25 -2.46 -3.47
N VAL A 273 -11.98 -2.62 -3.84
CA VAL A 273 -11.21 -3.82 -3.48
C VAL A 273 -10.97 -3.87 -1.97
N GLN A 274 -10.61 -2.76 -1.31
CA GLN A 274 -10.40 -2.76 0.14
C GLN A 274 -11.66 -3.18 0.91
N ILE A 275 -12.83 -2.59 0.59
CA ILE A 275 -14.11 -2.96 1.21
C ILE A 275 -14.40 -4.44 0.98
N ALA A 276 -14.24 -4.91 -0.27
CA ALA A 276 -14.53 -6.29 -0.62
C ALA A 276 -13.60 -7.29 0.10
N ILE A 277 -12.30 -7.01 0.16
CA ILE A 277 -11.33 -7.84 0.91
C ILE A 277 -11.72 -7.91 2.39
N TYR A 278 -12.10 -6.78 2.99
CA TYR A 278 -12.47 -6.73 4.38
C TYR A 278 -13.77 -7.50 4.68
N ASP A 279 -14.80 -7.35 3.83
CA ASP A 279 -16.04 -8.11 3.94
C ASP A 279 -15.79 -9.62 3.77
N MET A 280 -14.91 -10.02 2.84
CA MET A 280 -14.51 -11.41 2.67
C MET A 280 -13.76 -11.96 3.90
N ALA A 281 -12.83 -11.20 4.48
CA ALA A 281 -12.08 -11.61 5.67
C ALA A 281 -12.97 -11.79 6.91
N LYS A 282 -14.05 -11.01 7.04
CA LYS A 282 -15.06 -11.21 8.10
C LYS A 282 -15.78 -12.55 7.96
N VAL A 283 -16.01 -13.00 6.73
CA VAL A 283 -16.79 -14.21 6.43
C VAL A 283 -15.89 -15.46 6.40
N GLN A 284 -14.71 -15.36 5.79
CA GLN A 284 -13.76 -16.46 5.62
C GLN A 284 -12.65 -16.37 6.69
N LYS A 285 -12.73 -17.22 7.71
CA LYS A 285 -11.69 -17.37 8.76
C LYS A 285 -10.32 -17.87 8.24
N SER A 286 -10.16 -18.10 6.94
CA SER A 286 -8.98 -18.72 6.33
C SER A 286 -7.87 -17.73 5.98
N LEU A 287 -8.18 -16.45 5.76
CA LEU A 287 -7.16 -15.42 5.55
C LEU A 287 -6.73 -14.88 6.91
N SER A 288 -5.46 -15.01 7.28
CA SER A 288 -4.97 -14.43 8.54
C SER A 288 -5.12 -12.90 8.47
N MET A 289 -5.65 -12.27 9.53
CA MET A 289 -5.79 -10.81 9.58
C MET A 289 -4.47 -10.07 9.29
N THR A 290 -3.33 -10.70 9.57
CA THR A 290 -1.98 -10.22 9.25
C THR A 290 -1.74 -10.05 7.75
N ILE A 291 -2.28 -10.95 6.91
CA ILE A 291 -2.18 -10.81 5.45
C ILE A 291 -2.99 -9.60 4.99
N MET A 292 -4.20 -9.43 5.52
CA MET A 292 -5.07 -8.31 5.18
C MET A 292 -4.45 -6.97 5.58
N SER A 293 -3.92 -6.85 6.80
CA SER A 293 -3.23 -5.63 7.23
C SER A 293 -2.00 -5.31 6.37
N SER A 294 -1.28 -6.35 5.93
CA SER A 294 -0.15 -6.19 5.01
C SER A 294 -0.56 -5.64 3.64
N ILE A 295 -1.71 -6.10 3.10
CA ILE A 295 -2.29 -5.60 1.85
C ILE A 295 -2.70 -4.13 2.02
N GLU A 296 -3.37 -3.78 3.12
CA GLU A 296 -3.78 -2.39 3.41
C GLU A 296 -2.58 -1.45 3.45
N LEU A 297 -1.53 -1.82 4.19
CA LEU A 297 -0.29 -1.03 4.28
C LEU A 297 0.43 -0.90 2.92
N LEU A 298 0.39 -1.92 2.06
CA LEU A 298 0.98 -1.83 0.71
C LEU A 298 0.16 -0.93 -0.23
N ILE A 299 -1.17 -0.96 -0.16
CA ILE A 299 -2.00 -0.02 -0.92
C ILE A 299 -1.70 1.42 -0.50
N GLN A 300 -1.47 1.66 0.79
CA GLN A 300 -1.04 2.98 1.26
C GLN A 300 0.37 3.36 0.78
N ALA A 301 1.31 2.42 0.73
CA ALA A 301 2.63 2.66 0.15
C ALA A 301 2.52 3.10 -1.32
N GLN A 302 1.61 2.49 -2.08
CA GLN A 302 1.32 2.87 -3.46
C GLN A 302 0.69 4.27 -3.55
N HIS A 303 -0.25 4.60 -2.65
CA HIS A 303 -0.81 5.95 -2.57
C HIS A 303 0.28 7.01 -2.28
N ALA A 304 1.21 6.71 -1.37
CA ALA A 304 2.33 7.60 -1.07
C ALA A 304 3.27 7.79 -2.27
N ALA A 305 3.58 6.72 -3.00
CA ALA A 305 4.35 6.79 -4.24
C ALA A 305 3.66 7.66 -5.30
N MET A 306 2.35 7.47 -5.48
CA MET A 306 1.54 8.23 -6.42
C MET A 306 1.56 9.74 -6.11
N ILE A 307 1.52 10.12 -4.82
CA ILE A 307 1.57 11.53 -4.43
C ILE A 307 2.98 12.11 -4.59
N ALA A 308 4.03 11.34 -4.27
CA ALA A 308 5.42 11.77 -4.44
C ALA A 308 5.77 12.06 -5.91
N ALA A 309 5.32 11.22 -6.84
CA ALA A 309 5.56 11.39 -8.27
C ALA A 309 4.95 12.69 -8.84
N VAL A 310 3.75 13.07 -8.38
CA VAL A 310 3.09 14.32 -8.79
C VAL A 310 3.88 15.55 -8.32
N SER A 311 4.37 15.54 -7.09
CA SER A 311 5.19 16.63 -6.54
C SER A 311 6.50 16.81 -7.31
N ALA A 312 7.15 15.72 -7.72
CA ALA A 312 8.37 15.78 -8.52
C ALA A 312 8.13 16.39 -9.91
N ALA A 313 7.04 16.02 -10.58
CA ALA A 313 6.67 16.59 -11.89
C ALA A 313 6.30 18.08 -11.80
N ALA A 314 5.64 18.51 -10.72
CA ALA A 314 5.32 19.91 -10.48
C ALA A 314 6.59 20.77 -10.24
N ILE A 315 7.59 20.23 -9.54
CA ILE A 315 8.87 20.91 -9.31
C ILE A 315 9.72 20.96 -10.59
N ALA A 316 9.73 19.89 -11.39
CA ALA A 316 10.45 19.86 -12.65
C ALA A 316 9.84 20.80 -13.72
N SER A 317 8.51 20.94 -13.72
CA SER A 317 7.83 21.90 -14.60
C SER A 317 8.05 23.34 -14.15
N SER A 318 8.03 23.64 -12.84
CA SER A 318 8.30 24.98 -12.32
C SER A 318 9.77 25.41 -12.49
N SER A 319 10.72 24.47 -12.41
CA SER A 319 12.14 24.74 -12.69
C SER A 319 12.43 24.89 -14.18
N SER A 320 11.64 24.27 -15.07
CA SER A 320 11.74 24.47 -16.52
C SER A 320 11.11 25.78 -17.00
N SER A 321 10.30 26.42 -16.16
CA SER A 321 9.67 27.73 -16.42
C SER A 321 10.37 28.90 -15.69
N SER A 322 11.55 28.67 -15.11
CA SER A 322 12.37 29.70 -14.45
C SER A 322 13.60 30.07 -15.28
#